data_AF-A0A7Y2JK19-F1
#
_entry.id   AF-A0A7Y2JK19-F1
#
_cell.length_a   1.000
_cell.length_b   1.000
_cell.length_c   1.000
_cell.angle_alpha   90.00
_cell.angle_beta   90.00
_cell.angle_gamma   90.00
#
_symmetry.space_group_name_H-M   'P 1'
#
loop_
_entity.id
_entity.type
_entity.pdbx_description
1 polymer ?
#
loop_
_entity_poly.entity_id
_entity_poly.type
_entity_poly.pdbx_seq_one_letter_code
_entity_poly.pdbx_strand_id
1 'polypeptide(L)'
;PDRLRTIAQAMRHGLSDDDIQAVTAFDPWFLARIREIIDAEEEIRKSGLPVTEAGLRRLKMLGFTDARLATLTGRDEANVRRARQNLGVTAVFKRIDTCAAEFEAQTPYMYSTYEEPVLGDVECEARPSAKNKVVILGGGPNRIGQGIEFDYCCCHACFALTEAGYETIMVNCNPETVSTDYDTSDRLYFEPLTYEHVMEILRVEQENGTLHGVIVQFGGQTPLKLANALHDAGIPILGTTPDAIDLAEDRERFQDLVNRLGLKQPRNGIAHSDTEALEIAGDIGFPLVIRPSYVLGGRAMEIVRDMDGLRRYIRNAVVVSGDSPVLLDSYLSGATEVDVDALSDGTDVHVAGIMEHIEEAG
;
A
#
# COMPACT_ATOMS: atom_id res chain seq x y z
N PRO A 1 -15.30 -12.46 -6.41
CA PRO A 1 -14.77 -11.19 -5.85
C PRO A 1 -14.96 -9.99 -6.79
N ASP A 2 -14.87 -10.17 -8.12
CA ASP A 2 -14.83 -9.05 -9.08
C ASP A 2 -16.19 -8.45 -9.47
N ARG A 3 -17.27 -8.87 -8.82
CA ARG A 3 -18.64 -8.57 -9.25
C ARG A 3 -18.93 -7.07 -9.33
N LEU A 4 -18.42 -6.26 -8.40
CA LEU A 4 -18.55 -4.79 -8.46
C LEU A 4 -17.89 -4.21 -9.72
N ARG A 5 -16.71 -4.71 -10.10
CA ARG A 5 -16.00 -4.30 -11.32
C ARG A 5 -16.73 -4.76 -12.57
N THR A 6 -17.30 -5.97 -12.56
CA THR A 6 -18.12 -6.48 -13.66
C THR A 6 -19.39 -5.66 -13.85
N ILE A 7 -20.06 -5.24 -12.76
CA ILE A 7 -21.21 -4.33 -12.82
C ILE A 7 -20.80 -3.01 -13.49
N ALA A 8 -19.75 -2.36 -12.99
CA ALA A 8 -19.23 -1.13 -13.60
C ALA A 8 -18.90 -1.30 -15.09
N GLN A 9 -18.37 -2.46 -15.50
CA GLN A 9 -18.08 -2.74 -16.90
C GLN A 9 -19.36 -2.94 -17.74
N ALA A 10 -20.37 -3.63 -17.21
CA ALA A 10 -21.67 -3.77 -17.85
C ALA A 10 -22.33 -2.41 -18.08
N MET A 11 -22.22 -1.51 -17.09
CA MET A 11 -22.68 -0.12 -17.21
C MET A 11 -22.00 0.62 -18.37
N ARG A 12 -20.67 0.48 -18.52
CA ARG A 12 -19.91 1.05 -19.64
C ARG A 12 -20.30 0.47 -21.01
N HIS A 13 -20.81 -0.76 -21.04
CA HIS A 13 -21.34 -1.39 -22.26
C HIS A 13 -22.82 -1.06 -22.53
N GLY A 14 -23.44 -0.20 -21.73
CA GLY A 14 -24.78 0.31 -21.97
C GLY A 14 -25.91 -0.52 -21.37
N LEU A 15 -25.63 -1.49 -20.49
CA LEU A 15 -26.69 -2.19 -19.75
C LEU A 15 -27.39 -1.22 -18.79
N SER A 16 -28.71 -1.32 -18.68
CA SER A 16 -29.51 -0.52 -17.76
C SER A 16 -29.35 -1.00 -16.31
N ASP A 17 -29.72 -0.14 -15.36
CA ASP A 17 -29.73 -0.52 -13.94
C ASP A 17 -30.74 -1.66 -13.69
N ASP A 18 -31.87 -1.68 -14.40
CA ASP A 18 -32.89 -2.74 -14.31
C ASP A 18 -32.34 -4.10 -14.79
N ASP A 19 -31.61 -4.12 -15.92
CA ASP A 19 -30.99 -5.34 -16.44
C ASP A 19 -29.97 -5.91 -15.46
N ILE A 20 -29.16 -5.02 -14.87
CA ILE A 20 -28.15 -5.41 -13.88
C ILE A 20 -28.82 -5.88 -12.60
N GLN A 21 -29.88 -5.20 -12.14
CA GLN A 21 -30.62 -5.56 -10.94
C GLN A 21 -31.29 -6.93 -11.08
N ALA A 22 -31.86 -7.23 -12.24
CA ALA A 22 -32.49 -8.53 -12.51
C ALA A 22 -31.54 -9.73 -12.33
N VAL A 23 -30.24 -9.56 -12.63
CA VAL A 23 -29.23 -10.62 -12.52
C VAL A 23 -28.50 -10.59 -11.17
N THR A 24 -28.32 -9.41 -10.60
CA THR A 24 -27.48 -9.23 -9.40
C THR A 24 -28.32 -9.18 -8.12
N ALA A 25 -29.57 -8.75 -8.18
CA ALA A 25 -30.36 -8.37 -7.01
C ALA A 25 -29.69 -7.30 -6.12
N PHE A 26 -28.78 -6.49 -6.68
CA PHE A 26 -28.31 -5.27 -6.00
C PHE A 26 -29.48 -4.30 -5.89
N ASP A 27 -29.57 -3.62 -4.75
CA ASP A 27 -30.60 -2.59 -4.58
C ASP A 27 -30.40 -1.49 -5.65
N PRO A 28 -31.49 -1.04 -6.31
CA PRO A 28 -31.42 0.02 -7.32
C PRO A 28 -30.71 1.28 -6.84
N TRP A 29 -30.78 1.60 -5.55
CA TRP A 29 -30.09 2.76 -4.99
C TRP A 29 -28.56 2.66 -5.13
N PHE A 30 -27.97 1.48 -4.86
CA PHE A 30 -26.53 1.28 -5.02
C PHE A 30 -26.13 1.29 -6.50
N LEU A 31 -26.95 0.72 -7.38
CA LEU A 31 -26.69 0.74 -8.82
C LEU A 31 -26.69 2.19 -9.34
N ALA A 32 -27.64 3.02 -8.89
CA ALA A 32 -27.67 4.44 -9.25
C ALA A 32 -26.42 5.20 -8.79
N ARG A 33 -25.89 4.91 -7.58
CA ARG A 33 -24.63 5.52 -7.11
C ARG A 33 -23.41 5.07 -7.92
N ILE A 34 -23.35 3.79 -8.30
CA ILE A 34 -22.28 3.30 -9.19
C ILE A 34 -22.41 3.97 -10.56
N ARG A 35 -23.64 4.10 -11.09
CA ARG A 35 -23.93 4.76 -12.37
C ARG A 35 -23.42 6.18 -12.40
N GLU A 36 -23.67 6.96 -11.34
CA GLU A 36 -23.17 8.33 -11.22
C GLU A 36 -21.64 8.42 -11.37
N ILE A 37 -20.91 7.47 -10.77
CA ILE A 37 -19.45 7.40 -10.90
C ILE A 37 -19.07 7.05 -12.35
N ILE A 38 -19.74 6.08 -12.98
CA ILE A 38 -19.44 5.66 -14.35
C ILE A 38 -19.75 6.76 -15.38
N ASP A 39 -20.84 7.49 -15.21
CA ASP A 39 -21.19 8.62 -16.06
C ASP A 39 -20.18 9.76 -15.88
N ALA A 40 -19.72 10.01 -14.66
CA ALA A 40 -18.63 10.94 -14.39
C ALA A 40 -17.31 10.49 -15.06
N GLU A 41 -16.96 9.20 -15.04
CA GLU A 41 -15.79 8.69 -15.78
C GLU A 41 -15.89 9.00 -17.28
N GLU A 42 -17.06 8.78 -17.86
CA GLU A 42 -17.29 9.01 -19.28
C GLU A 42 -17.19 10.49 -19.66
N GLU A 43 -17.71 11.37 -18.81
CA GLU A 43 -17.56 12.82 -18.99
C GLU A 43 -16.09 13.24 -18.89
N ILE A 44 -15.33 12.70 -17.92
CA ILE A 44 -13.89 12.98 -17.78
C ILE A 44 -13.11 12.51 -19.03
N ARG A 45 -13.46 11.35 -19.59
CA ARG A 45 -12.80 10.85 -20.82
C ARG A 45 -13.05 11.76 -22.02
N LYS A 46 -14.25 12.36 -22.12
CA LYS A 46 -14.63 13.25 -23.22
C LYS A 46 -14.06 14.66 -23.07
N SER A 47 -14.20 15.23 -21.88
CA SER A 47 -13.99 16.64 -21.62
C SER A 47 -12.65 16.92 -20.90
N GLY A 48 -11.96 15.89 -20.44
CA GLY A 48 -10.73 15.99 -19.65
C GLY A 48 -10.97 16.36 -18.19
N LEU A 49 -9.90 16.73 -17.48
CA LEU A 49 -10.02 17.19 -16.09
C LEU A 49 -10.64 18.60 -16.03
N PRO A 50 -11.59 18.84 -15.12
CA PRO A 50 -12.06 20.19 -14.82
C PRO A 50 -10.90 21.12 -14.45
N VAL A 51 -10.95 22.36 -14.94
CA VAL A 51 -9.94 23.40 -14.66
C VAL A 51 -10.38 24.39 -13.59
N THR A 52 -11.54 24.15 -12.98
CA THR A 52 -12.13 24.96 -11.91
C THR A 52 -12.07 24.20 -10.60
N GLU A 53 -11.88 24.91 -9.50
CA GLU A 53 -11.92 24.39 -8.13
C GLU A 53 -13.19 23.56 -7.87
N ALA A 54 -14.39 24.12 -8.09
CA ALA A 54 -15.66 23.44 -7.87
C ALA A 54 -15.81 22.14 -8.69
N GLY A 55 -15.46 22.19 -9.98
CA GLY A 55 -15.53 21.02 -10.86
C GLY A 55 -14.61 19.89 -10.42
N LEU A 56 -13.38 20.20 -10.01
CA LEU A 56 -12.44 19.18 -9.54
C LEU A 56 -12.80 18.67 -8.16
N ARG A 57 -13.24 19.55 -7.25
CA ARG A 57 -13.77 19.17 -5.93
C ARG A 57 -14.93 18.20 -6.06
N ARG A 58 -15.88 18.44 -6.97
CA ARG A 58 -17.00 17.53 -7.24
C ARG A 58 -16.51 16.12 -7.61
N LEU A 59 -15.44 15.99 -8.39
CA LEU A 59 -14.86 14.67 -8.70
C LEU A 59 -14.26 14.02 -7.45
N LYS A 60 -13.56 14.79 -6.61
CA LYS A 60 -13.02 14.28 -5.35
C LYS A 60 -14.10 13.87 -4.36
N MET A 61 -15.22 14.59 -4.31
CA MET A 61 -16.42 14.24 -3.54
C MET A 61 -17.06 12.92 -3.98
N LEU A 62 -16.92 12.55 -5.25
CA LEU A 62 -17.34 11.24 -5.77
C LEU A 62 -16.35 10.11 -5.41
N GLY A 63 -15.25 10.41 -4.71
CA GLY A 63 -14.23 9.44 -4.29
C GLY A 63 -13.19 9.11 -5.36
N PHE A 64 -13.07 9.91 -6.44
CA PHE A 64 -12.04 9.68 -7.45
C PHE A 64 -10.64 9.96 -6.88
N THR A 65 -9.75 8.97 -6.95
CA THR A 65 -8.32 9.16 -6.66
C THR A 65 -7.62 9.91 -7.79
N ASP A 66 -6.53 10.59 -7.46
CA ASP A 66 -5.65 11.25 -8.44
C ASP A 66 -5.15 10.22 -9.47
N ALA A 67 -4.85 8.99 -9.04
CA ALA A 67 -4.46 7.88 -9.90
C ALA A 67 -5.55 7.47 -10.91
N ARG A 68 -6.82 7.43 -10.47
CA ARG A 68 -7.94 7.09 -11.37
C ARG A 68 -8.17 8.20 -12.38
N LEU A 69 -8.16 9.45 -11.94
CA LEU A 69 -8.27 10.63 -12.80
C LEU A 69 -7.14 10.69 -13.84
N ALA A 70 -5.91 10.37 -13.43
CA ALA A 70 -4.74 10.27 -14.30
C ALA A 70 -4.97 9.22 -15.39
N THR A 71 -5.41 8.01 -15.01
CA THR A 71 -5.74 6.93 -15.95
C THR A 71 -6.81 7.34 -16.96
N LEU A 72 -7.90 7.99 -16.49
CA LEU A 72 -9.02 8.40 -17.34
C LEU A 72 -8.64 9.47 -18.36
N THR A 73 -7.62 10.27 -18.06
CA THR A 73 -7.21 11.41 -18.89
C THR A 73 -5.88 11.20 -19.61
N GLY A 74 -5.25 10.03 -19.47
CA GLY A 74 -3.94 9.74 -20.04
C GLY A 74 -2.83 10.64 -19.49
N ARG A 75 -2.96 11.08 -18.23
CA ARG A 75 -2.01 11.96 -17.54
C ARG A 75 -1.23 11.18 -16.49
N ASP A 76 -0.16 11.78 -16.01
CA ASP A 76 0.57 11.33 -14.84
C ASP A 76 -0.16 11.70 -13.53
N GLU A 77 -0.08 10.84 -12.51
CA GLU A 77 -0.75 11.06 -11.22
C GLU A 77 -0.25 12.33 -10.51
N ALA A 78 1.06 12.60 -10.54
CA ALA A 78 1.60 13.79 -9.90
C ALA A 78 1.15 15.08 -10.62
N ASN A 79 0.91 15.02 -11.93
CA ASN A 79 0.29 16.12 -12.67
C ASN A 79 -1.14 16.41 -12.19
N VAL A 80 -1.95 15.36 -11.98
CA VAL A 80 -3.33 15.53 -11.47
C VAL A 80 -3.31 16.10 -10.05
N ARG A 81 -2.45 15.55 -9.18
CA ARG A 81 -2.26 16.04 -7.81
C ARG A 81 -1.88 17.52 -7.77
N ARG A 82 -0.90 17.94 -8.57
CA ARG A 82 -0.50 19.36 -8.65
C ARG A 82 -1.64 20.25 -9.14
N ALA A 83 -2.36 19.84 -10.17
CA ALA A 83 -3.52 20.59 -10.65
C ALA A 83 -4.58 20.76 -9.56
N ARG A 84 -4.82 19.69 -8.79
CA ARG A 84 -5.73 19.69 -7.65
C ARG A 84 -5.30 20.65 -6.54
N GLN A 85 -4.03 20.57 -6.13
CA GLN A 85 -3.46 21.43 -5.09
C GLN A 85 -3.40 22.90 -5.51
N ASN A 86 -3.07 23.20 -6.78
CA ASN A 86 -3.04 24.57 -7.31
C ASN A 86 -4.43 25.25 -7.30
N LEU A 87 -5.50 24.45 -7.32
CA LEU A 87 -6.87 24.94 -7.21
C LEU A 87 -7.37 25.01 -5.75
N GLY A 88 -6.54 24.65 -4.76
CA GLY A 88 -6.94 24.62 -3.35
C GLY A 88 -7.87 23.46 -2.99
N VAL A 89 -7.93 22.41 -3.82
CA VAL A 89 -8.79 21.24 -3.58
C VAL A 89 -8.03 20.21 -2.75
N THR A 90 -7.93 20.42 -1.45
CA THR A 90 -7.32 19.48 -0.50
C THR A 90 -8.37 18.73 0.29
N ALA A 91 -8.00 17.56 0.84
CA ALA A 91 -8.87 16.86 1.75
C ALA A 91 -8.99 17.63 3.07
N VAL A 92 -10.16 17.56 3.70
CA VAL A 92 -10.37 17.91 5.09
C VAL A 92 -10.63 16.65 5.89
N PHE A 93 -10.43 16.71 7.20
CA PHE A 93 -10.62 15.56 8.06
C PHE A 93 -11.74 15.84 9.05
N LYS A 94 -12.64 14.88 9.20
CA LYS A 94 -13.78 14.91 10.12
C LYS A 94 -13.58 13.88 11.21
N ARG A 95 -14.15 14.13 12.39
CA ARG A 95 -14.10 13.20 13.51
C ARG A 95 -15.31 12.27 13.54
N ILE A 96 -15.10 11.06 14.03
CA ILE A 96 -16.15 10.10 14.33
C ILE A 96 -16.56 10.31 15.79
N ASP A 97 -17.82 10.70 15.99
CA ASP A 97 -18.31 11.20 17.29
C ASP A 97 -19.53 10.45 17.84
N THR A 98 -20.07 9.49 17.08
CA THR A 98 -21.29 8.71 17.37
C THR A 98 -22.60 9.50 17.47
N CYS A 99 -22.58 10.84 17.38
CA CYS A 99 -23.70 11.73 17.66
C CYS A 99 -23.97 12.78 16.55
N ALA A 100 -23.29 12.68 15.41
CA ALA A 100 -23.49 13.56 14.25
C ALA A 100 -23.36 15.05 14.61
N ALA A 101 -22.29 15.39 15.32
CA ALA A 101 -21.94 16.71 15.81
C ALA A 101 -22.92 17.34 16.82
N GLU A 102 -23.81 16.55 17.44
CA GLU A 102 -24.61 17.04 18.58
C GLU A 102 -23.69 17.47 19.75
N PHE A 103 -22.58 16.76 19.94
CA PHE A 103 -21.57 17.04 20.96
C PHE A 103 -20.17 17.09 20.33
N GLU A 104 -19.28 17.90 20.92
CA GLU A 104 -17.91 18.01 20.44
C GLU A 104 -17.12 16.71 20.68
N ALA A 105 -16.62 16.12 19.59
CA ALA A 105 -15.82 14.91 19.60
C ALA A 105 -14.44 15.15 20.23
N GLN A 106 -14.21 14.58 21.41
CA GLN A 106 -12.88 14.61 22.05
C GLN A 106 -11.94 13.58 21.43
N THR A 107 -12.48 12.45 20.98
CA THR A 107 -11.69 11.35 20.39
C THR A 107 -11.08 11.76 19.05
N PRO A 108 -9.77 11.60 18.85
CA PRO A 108 -9.07 11.95 17.62
C PRO A 108 -9.14 10.81 16.59
N TYR A 109 -10.35 10.31 16.33
CA TYR A 109 -10.64 9.29 15.33
C TYR A 109 -11.20 9.96 14.08
N MET A 110 -10.44 9.97 12.99
CA MET A 110 -10.70 10.79 11.81
C MET A 110 -10.78 10.01 10.50
N TYR A 111 -11.50 10.58 9.55
CA TYR A 111 -11.51 10.19 8.13
C TYR A 111 -11.45 11.43 7.24
N SER A 112 -10.96 11.27 6.03
CA SER A 112 -10.82 12.31 5.03
C SER A 112 -12.09 12.43 4.19
N THR A 113 -12.38 13.64 3.79
CA THR A 113 -13.46 13.94 2.86
C THR A 113 -13.14 15.20 2.07
N TYR A 114 -13.83 15.36 0.96
CA TYR A 114 -13.89 16.60 0.23
C TYR A 114 -15.30 17.15 0.45
N GLU A 115 -15.41 18.35 0.99
CA GLU A 115 -16.70 19.00 1.25
C GLU A 115 -16.83 20.26 0.42
N GLU A 116 -18.08 20.56 0.05
CA GLU A 116 -18.45 21.84 -0.53
C GLU A 116 -18.63 22.87 0.59
N PRO A 117 -18.14 24.11 0.44
CA PRO A 117 -18.28 25.12 1.48
C PRO A 117 -19.75 25.49 1.71
N VAL A 118 -20.32 25.09 2.85
CA VAL A 118 -21.65 25.54 3.28
C VAL A 118 -21.45 26.76 4.18
N LEU A 119 -21.56 27.97 3.60
CA LEU A 119 -21.33 29.28 4.26
C LEU A 119 -19.88 29.82 4.28
N GLY A 120 -19.07 29.45 3.28
CA GLY A 120 -17.83 30.15 2.95
C GLY A 120 -16.58 29.28 3.01
N ASP A 121 -16.37 28.59 4.13
CA ASP A 121 -15.18 27.78 4.37
C ASP A 121 -15.53 26.31 4.61
N VAL A 122 -14.61 25.41 4.23
CA VAL A 122 -14.69 23.99 4.57
C VAL A 122 -14.00 23.78 5.92
N GLU A 123 -14.72 23.24 6.90
CA GLU A 123 -14.15 22.98 8.22
C GLU A 123 -13.29 21.70 8.22
N CYS A 124 -12.06 21.82 8.71
CA CYS A 124 -11.18 20.68 9.00
C CYS A 124 -11.04 20.48 10.51
N GLU A 125 -11.47 19.32 11.01
CA GLU A 125 -11.49 18.96 12.43
C GLU A 125 -10.22 18.22 12.88
N ALA A 126 -9.21 18.11 12.01
CA ALA A 126 -7.94 17.48 12.35
C ALA A 126 -7.33 18.12 13.59
N ARG A 127 -7.24 19.46 13.61
CA ARG A 127 -6.69 20.25 14.73
C ARG A 127 -5.33 19.69 15.19
N PRO A 128 -4.30 19.70 14.32
CA PRO A 128 -3.00 19.13 14.64
C PRO A 128 -2.38 19.80 15.88
N SER A 129 -1.78 19.02 16.78
CA SER A 129 -1.14 19.54 17.98
C SER A 129 0.22 20.18 17.68
N ALA A 130 0.83 20.86 18.66
CA ALA A 130 2.18 21.42 18.55
C ALA A 130 3.30 20.43 18.96
N LYS A 131 2.98 19.16 19.23
CA LYS A 131 3.95 18.16 19.72
C LYS A 131 4.91 17.68 18.61
N ASN A 132 5.90 16.89 19.02
CA ASN A 132 6.73 16.10 18.11
C ASN A 132 6.01 14.80 17.78
N LYS A 133 5.77 14.55 16.49
CA LYS A 133 4.86 13.52 16.00
C LYS A 133 5.60 12.42 15.25
N VAL A 134 5.20 11.18 15.47
CA VAL A 134 5.63 10.05 14.64
C VAL A 134 4.39 9.41 14.03
N VAL A 135 4.44 9.22 12.71
CA VAL A 135 3.37 8.55 11.96
C VAL A 135 3.74 7.09 11.77
N ILE A 136 2.82 6.18 12.07
CA ILE A 136 2.96 4.75 11.90
C ILE A 136 1.97 4.33 10.81
N LEU A 137 2.48 3.77 9.72
CA LEU A 137 1.64 3.24 8.64
C LEU A 137 1.34 1.76 8.88
N GLY A 138 0.06 1.43 9.04
CA GLY A 138 -0.42 0.06 9.17
C GLY A 138 -0.33 -0.75 7.87
N GLY A 139 -0.91 -1.96 7.89
CA GLY A 139 -0.84 -2.87 6.73
C GLY A 139 -2.05 -2.84 5.79
N GLY A 140 -3.17 -2.26 6.23
CA GLY A 140 -4.45 -2.38 5.55
C GLY A 140 -5.10 -3.75 5.81
N PRO A 141 -5.98 -4.24 4.92
CA PRO A 141 -6.73 -5.47 5.17
C PRO A 141 -5.81 -6.70 5.26
N ASN A 142 -6.10 -7.56 6.24
CA ASN A 142 -5.41 -8.82 6.42
C ASN A 142 -5.57 -9.74 5.20
N ARG A 143 -4.49 -10.46 4.85
CA ARG A 143 -4.46 -11.47 3.78
C ARG A 143 -3.37 -12.50 4.07
N ILE A 144 -3.38 -13.61 3.34
CA ILE A 144 -2.31 -14.62 3.46
C ILE A 144 -0.94 -13.96 3.20
N GLY A 145 -0.01 -14.16 4.14
CA GLY A 145 1.31 -13.52 4.17
C GLY A 145 1.33 -12.11 4.75
N GLN A 146 0.19 -11.49 5.03
CA GLN A 146 0.12 -10.20 5.71
C GLN A 146 -1.04 -10.20 6.71
N GLY A 147 -0.79 -10.75 7.90
CA GLY A 147 -1.78 -10.90 8.95
C GLY A 147 -1.59 -9.95 10.13
N ILE A 148 -2.11 -10.41 11.27
CA ILE A 148 -2.15 -9.68 12.54
C ILE A 148 -0.76 -9.42 13.13
N GLU A 149 0.26 -10.18 12.70
CA GLU A 149 1.64 -9.98 13.11
C GLU A 149 2.13 -8.55 12.83
N PHE A 150 1.72 -7.96 11.70
CA PHE A 150 2.07 -6.58 11.35
C PHE A 150 1.28 -5.55 12.16
N ASP A 151 0.03 -5.85 12.49
CA ASP A 151 -0.78 -5.02 13.39
C ASP A 151 -0.16 -4.94 14.79
N TYR A 152 0.28 -6.09 15.32
CA TYR A 152 0.98 -6.19 16.60
C TYR A 152 2.23 -5.30 16.63
N CYS A 153 3.07 -5.33 15.58
CA CYS A 153 4.24 -4.46 15.47
C CYS A 153 3.86 -2.97 15.48
N CYS A 154 2.81 -2.60 14.75
CA CYS A 154 2.32 -1.22 14.67
C CYS A 154 1.81 -0.72 16.04
N CYS A 155 1.03 -1.54 16.77
CA CYS A 155 0.58 -1.22 18.13
C CYS A 155 1.76 -1.00 19.08
N HIS A 156 2.73 -1.93 19.09
CA HIS A 156 3.91 -1.81 19.96
C HIS A 156 4.76 -0.59 19.65
N ALA A 157 4.83 -0.18 18.38
CA ALA A 157 5.49 1.07 18.00
C ALA A 157 4.78 2.29 18.59
N CYS A 158 3.45 2.34 18.51
CA CYS A 158 2.67 3.40 19.16
C CYS A 158 2.93 3.42 20.68
N PHE A 159 2.80 2.29 21.36
CA PHE A 159 2.99 2.24 22.81
C PHE A 159 4.38 2.72 23.23
N ALA A 160 5.43 2.21 22.58
CA ALA A 160 6.81 2.58 22.89
C ALA A 160 7.11 4.06 22.59
N LEU A 161 6.57 4.61 21.49
CA LEU A 161 6.79 6.01 21.12
C LEU A 161 6.01 6.98 22.01
N THR A 162 4.80 6.61 22.42
CA THR A 162 4.02 7.35 23.41
C THR A 162 4.75 7.39 24.75
N GLU A 163 5.30 6.27 25.22
CA GLU A 163 6.15 6.22 26.42
C GLU A 163 7.41 7.08 26.30
N ALA A 164 7.98 7.17 25.09
CA ALA A 164 9.11 8.04 24.77
C ALA A 164 8.72 9.54 24.62
N GLY A 165 7.43 9.88 24.73
CA GLY A 165 6.94 11.26 24.71
C GLY A 165 6.64 11.83 23.32
N TYR A 166 6.57 11.00 22.29
CA TYR A 166 6.08 11.41 20.97
C TYR A 166 4.54 11.37 20.94
N GLU A 167 3.96 12.24 20.12
CA GLU A 167 2.56 12.08 19.70
C GLU A 167 2.50 11.05 18.57
N THR A 168 1.75 9.99 18.79
CA THR A 168 1.66 8.88 17.85
C THR A 168 0.46 9.01 16.94
N ILE A 169 0.69 8.83 15.64
CA ILE A 169 -0.35 8.97 14.62
C ILE A 169 -0.46 7.65 13.85
N MET A 170 -1.55 6.92 14.06
CA MET A 170 -1.81 5.69 13.32
C MET A 170 -2.57 5.98 12.03
N VAL A 171 -2.11 5.41 10.93
CA VAL A 171 -2.82 5.40 9.64
C VAL A 171 -3.07 3.96 9.23
N ASN A 172 -4.32 3.52 9.28
CA ASN A 172 -4.71 2.17 8.86
C ASN A 172 -6.20 2.15 8.50
N CYS A 173 -6.66 1.12 7.78
CA CYS A 173 -8.06 1.01 7.35
C CYS A 173 -8.65 -0.39 7.56
N ASN A 174 -7.99 -1.24 8.35
CA ASN A 174 -8.49 -2.55 8.68
C ASN A 174 -9.44 -2.43 9.89
N PRO A 175 -10.75 -2.70 9.75
CA PRO A 175 -11.68 -2.58 10.88
C PRO A 175 -11.50 -3.65 11.96
N GLU A 176 -10.74 -4.72 11.69
CA GLU A 176 -10.58 -5.86 12.59
C GLU A 176 -9.40 -5.70 13.57
N THR A 177 -8.62 -4.63 13.44
CA THR A 177 -7.32 -4.50 14.10
C THR A 177 -7.35 -3.65 15.38
N VAL A 178 -6.39 -3.92 16.26
CA VAL A 178 -6.20 -3.13 17.48
C VAL A 178 -5.54 -1.78 17.15
N SER A 179 -4.73 -1.69 16.09
CA SER A 179 -4.17 -0.40 15.65
C SER A 179 -5.24 0.64 15.30
N THR A 180 -6.40 0.20 14.83
CA THR A 180 -7.54 1.05 14.50
C THR A 180 -8.50 1.27 15.67
N ASP A 181 -8.13 0.83 16.88
CA ASP A 181 -8.76 1.31 18.10
C ASP A 181 -8.21 2.72 18.41
N TYR A 182 -9.11 3.65 18.72
CA TYR A 182 -8.73 5.03 19.00
C TYR A 182 -7.94 5.18 20.31
N ASP A 183 -7.95 4.17 21.19
CA ASP A 183 -7.13 4.14 22.41
C ASP A 183 -5.66 3.73 22.15
N THR A 184 -5.34 3.22 20.95
CA THR A 184 -3.99 2.73 20.63
C THR A 184 -2.99 3.85 20.31
N SER A 185 -3.45 4.97 19.78
CA SER A 185 -2.60 6.08 19.34
C SER A 185 -3.19 7.42 19.76
N ASP A 186 -2.36 8.46 19.87
CA ASP A 186 -2.87 9.80 20.20
C ASP A 186 -3.80 10.34 19.10
N ARG A 187 -3.64 9.89 17.84
CA ARG A 187 -4.42 10.34 16.69
C ARG A 187 -4.57 9.20 15.68
N LEU A 188 -5.80 8.86 15.33
CA LEU A 188 -6.13 7.79 14.38
C LEU A 188 -6.74 8.37 13.09
N TYR A 189 -6.12 8.03 11.96
CA TYR A 189 -6.66 8.27 10.63
C TYR A 189 -7.07 6.95 9.99
N PHE A 190 -8.38 6.75 9.85
CA PHE A 190 -8.93 5.55 9.24
C PHE A 190 -9.03 5.72 7.72
N GLU A 191 -7.87 5.57 7.07
CA GLU A 191 -7.65 6.00 5.70
C GLU A 191 -6.96 4.93 4.85
N PRO A 192 -7.21 4.91 3.52
CA PRO A 192 -6.47 4.04 2.62
C PRO A 192 -4.96 4.31 2.66
N LEU A 193 -4.16 3.24 2.76
CA LEU A 193 -2.69 3.31 2.70
C LEU A 193 -2.19 3.48 1.26
N THR A 194 -2.45 4.64 0.71
CA THR A 194 -1.99 5.07 -0.61
C THR A 194 -1.18 6.34 -0.46
N TYR A 195 -0.28 6.59 -1.40
CA TYR A 195 0.54 7.81 -1.39
C TYR A 195 -0.32 9.08 -1.30
N GLU A 196 -1.43 9.14 -2.04
CA GLU A 196 -2.34 10.30 -2.03
C GLU A 196 -2.89 10.61 -0.64
N HIS A 197 -3.51 9.63 0.02
CA HIS A 197 -4.18 9.84 1.31
C HIS A 197 -3.15 10.07 2.43
N VAL A 198 -2.05 9.32 2.44
CA VAL A 198 -0.95 9.52 3.39
C VAL A 198 -0.39 10.93 3.27
N MET A 199 -0.17 11.45 2.05
CA MET A 199 0.33 12.81 1.87
C MET A 199 -0.66 13.89 2.30
N GLU A 200 -1.98 13.70 2.16
CA GLU A 200 -2.97 14.64 2.70
C GLU A 200 -2.95 14.67 4.25
N ILE A 201 -2.75 13.51 4.89
CA ILE A 201 -2.59 13.44 6.35
C ILE A 201 -1.32 14.16 6.79
N LEU A 202 -0.18 13.84 6.17
CA LEU A 202 1.11 14.45 6.49
C LEU A 202 1.08 15.96 6.28
N ARG A 203 0.45 16.43 5.20
CA ARG A 203 0.25 17.86 4.92
C ARG A 203 -0.40 18.57 6.11
N VAL A 204 -1.49 18.01 6.63
CA VAL A 204 -2.23 18.60 7.78
C VAL A 204 -1.43 18.47 9.06
N GLU A 205 -0.81 17.33 9.33
CA GLU A 205 -0.04 17.11 10.55
C GLU A 205 1.22 17.98 10.65
N GLN A 206 1.74 18.45 9.52
CA GLN A 206 2.85 19.40 9.43
C GLN A 206 2.43 20.86 9.61
N GLU A 207 1.13 21.19 9.66
CA GLU A 207 0.66 22.58 9.85
C GLU A 207 0.95 23.12 11.25
N ASN A 208 1.12 22.24 12.25
CA ASN A 208 1.44 22.61 13.63
C ASN A 208 2.34 21.54 14.27
N GLY A 209 3.32 21.97 15.06
CA GLY A 209 4.29 21.06 15.69
C GLY A 209 5.40 20.58 14.74
N THR A 210 5.97 19.41 15.03
CA THR A 210 7.06 18.84 14.24
C THR A 210 6.75 17.40 13.86
N LEU A 211 6.74 17.10 12.56
CA LEU A 211 6.77 15.72 12.08
C LEU A 211 8.21 15.18 12.25
N HIS A 212 8.41 14.34 13.26
CA HIS A 212 9.71 13.71 13.50
C HIS A 212 10.04 12.69 12.40
N GLY A 213 9.04 11.94 11.96
CA GLY A 213 9.14 11.08 10.78
C GLY A 213 8.03 10.05 10.71
N VAL A 214 8.19 9.13 9.75
CA VAL A 214 7.22 8.08 9.41
C VAL A 214 7.89 6.71 9.52
N ILE A 215 7.21 5.77 10.16
CA ILE A 215 7.57 4.35 10.23
C ILE A 215 6.77 3.61 9.16
N VAL A 216 7.49 2.91 8.27
CA VAL A 216 6.93 2.18 7.12
C VAL A 216 7.22 0.68 7.17
N GLN A 217 8.05 0.24 8.12
CA GLN A 217 8.61 -1.11 8.17
C GLN A 217 7.70 -2.12 8.89
N PHE A 218 6.74 -1.65 9.68
CA PHE A 218 5.93 -2.51 10.55
C PHE A 218 4.58 -2.93 9.97
N GLY A 219 4.05 -2.25 8.96
CA GLY A 219 2.80 -2.62 8.29
C GLY A 219 2.96 -3.62 7.13
N GLY A 220 4.13 -4.23 6.98
CA GLY A 220 4.45 -5.15 5.88
C GLY A 220 4.56 -4.45 4.52
N GLN A 221 4.26 -5.17 3.43
CA GLN A 221 4.51 -4.72 2.06
C GLN A 221 3.76 -3.43 1.64
N THR A 222 2.58 -3.16 2.21
CA THR A 222 1.75 -2.01 1.79
C THR A 222 2.48 -0.68 2.03
N PRO A 223 2.92 -0.35 3.26
CA PRO A 223 3.71 0.86 3.50
C PRO A 223 5.13 0.82 2.94
N LEU A 224 5.77 -0.37 2.84
CA LEU A 224 7.11 -0.47 2.21
C LEU A 224 7.09 0.03 0.76
N LYS A 225 6.02 -0.25 0.00
CA LYS A 225 5.84 0.27 -1.36
C LYS A 225 5.68 1.79 -1.44
N LEU A 226 5.36 2.45 -0.33
CA LEU A 226 5.25 3.92 -0.26
C LEU A 226 6.57 4.59 0.14
N ALA A 227 7.54 3.84 0.67
CA ALA A 227 8.75 4.39 1.30
C ALA A 227 9.55 5.31 0.36
N ASN A 228 9.82 4.86 -0.87
CA ASN A 228 10.57 5.65 -1.87
C ASN A 228 9.82 6.93 -2.24
N ALA A 229 8.53 6.83 -2.55
CA ALA A 229 7.72 7.99 -2.94
C ALA A 229 7.63 9.04 -1.81
N LEU A 230 7.49 8.60 -0.56
CA LEU A 230 7.49 9.48 0.61
C LEU A 230 8.85 10.14 0.81
N HIS A 231 9.94 9.39 0.66
CA HIS A 231 11.29 9.92 0.76
C HIS A 231 11.60 10.96 -0.30
N ASP A 232 11.23 10.69 -1.56
CA ASP A 232 11.38 11.63 -2.68
C ASP A 232 10.59 12.92 -2.48
N ALA A 233 9.49 12.85 -1.72
CA ALA A 233 8.70 14.00 -1.30
C ALA A 233 9.30 14.76 -0.10
N GLY A 234 10.46 14.34 0.41
CA GLY A 234 11.14 14.95 1.55
C GLY A 234 10.59 14.54 2.91
N ILE A 235 9.78 13.48 2.98
CA ILE A 235 9.26 12.96 4.24
C ILE A 235 10.34 12.16 4.97
N PRO A 236 10.63 12.44 6.26
CA PRO A 236 11.63 11.68 7.01
C PRO A 236 11.14 10.27 7.29
N ILE A 237 11.79 9.27 6.68
CA ILE A 237 11.56 7.86 7.01
C ILE A 237 12.48 7.48 8.17
N LEU A 238 11.91 7.00 9.27
CA LEU A 238 12.65 6.60 10.47
C LEU A 238 13.14 5.15 10.33
N GLY A 239 14.31 4.83 10.89
CA GLY A 239 14.87 3.48 10.85
C GLY A 239 15.60 3.16 9.55
N THR A 240 15.45 1.92 9.06
CA THR A 240 16.09 1.46 7.81
C THR A 240 15.69 2.35 6.64
N THR A 241 16.69 2.84 5.89
CA THR A 241 16.45 3.78 4.79
C THR A 241 15.69 3.10 3.63
N PRO A 242 14.92 3.86 2.83
CA PRO A 242 14.24 3.33 1.65
C PRO A 242 15.19 2.63 0.67
N ASP A 243 16.40 3.17 0.47
CA ASP A 243 17.42 2.53 -0.38
C ASP A 243 17.91 1.20 0.19
N ALA A 244 18.05 1.08 1.52
CA ALA A 244 18.44 -0.17 2.16
C ALA A 244 17.31 -1.22 2.14
N ILE A 245 16.05 -0.77 2.22
CA ILE A 245 14.88 -1.63 1.99
C ILE A 245 14.90 -2.15 0.55
N ASP A 246 15.09 -1.26 -0.44
CA ASP A 246 15.13 -1.63 -1.86
C ASP A 246 16.33 -2.54 -2.17
N LEU A 247 17.50 -2.30 -1.56
CA LEU A 247 18.67 -3.19 -1.65
C LEU A 247 18.35 -4.64 -1.24
N ALA A 248 17.45 -4.83 -0.26
CA ALA A 248 17.07 -6.15 0.22
C ALA A 248 15.90 -6.77 -0.56
N GLU A 249 14.97 -5.96 -1.08
CA GLU A 249 13.84 -6.44 -1.88
C GLU A 249 14.20 -6.71 -3.36
N ASP A 250 15.13 -5.94 -3.91
CA ASP A 250 15.65 -6.11 -5.26
C ASP A 250 16.63 -7.29 -5.32
N ARG A 251 16.34 -8.25 -6.20
CA ARG A 251 17.07 -9.51 -6.28
C ARG A 251 18.47 -9.37 -6.85
N GLU A 252 18.69 -8.43 -7.77
CA GLU A 252 19.99 -8.17 -8.37
C GLU A 252 20.90 -7.49 -7.34
N ARG A 253 20.39 -6.42 -6.72
CA ARG A 253 21.09 -5.69 -5.67
C ARG A 253 21.42 -6.58 -4.47
N PHE A 254 20.50 -7.46 -4.07
CA PHE A 254 20.71 -8.40 -2.99
C PHE A 254 21.77 -9.46 -3.34
N GLN A 255 21.72 -10.03 -4.55
CA GLN A 255 22.73 -10.99 -5.03
C GLN A 255 24.13 -10.37 -5.00
N ASP A 256 24.27 -9.15 -5.51
CA ASP A 256 25.53 -8.40 -5.51
C ASP A 256 26.06 -8.15 -4.09
N LEU A 257 25.17 -7.82 -3.15
CA LEU A 257 25.52 -7.65 -1.74
C LEU A 257 26.10 -8.94 -1.15
N VAL A 258 25.40 -10.07 -1.35
CA VAL A 258 25.80 -11.40 -0.85
C VAL A 258 27.18 -11.80 -1.41
N ASN A 259 27.38 -11.61 -2.71
CA ASN A 259 28.66 -11.86 -3.39
C ASN A 259 29.79 -10.99 -2.83
N ARG A 260 29.53 -9.69 -2.66
CA ARG A 260 30.51 -8.74 -2.09
C ARG A 260 30.91 -9.09 -0.66
N LEU A 261 29.99 -9.63 0.13
CA LEU A 261 30.25 -10.07 1.50
C LEU A 261 30.90 -11.46 1.58
N GLY A 262 31.06 -12.17 0.44
CA GLY A 262 31.62 -13.52 0.41
C GLY A 262 30.71 -14.55 1.09
N LEU A 263 29.41 -14.28 1.15
CA LEU A 263 28.41 -15.18 1.71
C LEU A 263 27.96 -16.22 0.67
N LYS A 264 27.33 -17.30 1.15
CA LYS A 264 26.85 -18.38 0.28
C LYS A 264 25.42 -18.10 -0.18
N GLN A 265 25.16 -18.37 -1.46
CA GLN A 265 23.83 -18.37 -2.05
C GLN A 265 23.67 -19.61 -2.94
N PRO A 266 22.44 -20.16 -3.10
CA PRO A 266 22.14 -21.14 -4.14
C PRO A 266 22.59 -20.64 -5.53
N ARG A 267 22.88 -21.58 -6.43
CA ARG A 267 23.19 -21.20 -7.82
C ARG A 267 21.92 -20.62 -8.44
N ASN A 268 21.99 -19.39 -8.91
CA ASN A 268 20.80 -18.65 -9.32
C ASN A 268 21.06 -17.73 -10.52
N GLY A 269 20.00 -17.21 -11.11
CA GLY A 269 20.05 -16.26 -12.21
C GLY A 269 18.76 -15.45 -12.32
N ILE A 270 18.88 -14.23 -12.85
CA ILE A 270 17.79 -13.25 -12.95
C ILE A 270 17.35 -13.14 -14.40
N ALA A 271 16.05 -13.30 -14.64
CA ALA A 271 15.45 -13.21 -15.96
C ALA A 271 14.51 -12.01 -16.06
N HIS A 272 14.67 -11.23 -17.13
CA HIS A 272 13.79 -10.14 -17.54
C HIS A 272 12.88 -10.53 -18.72
N SER A 273 13.12 -11.70 -19.32
CA SER A 273 12.29 -12.22 -20.41
C SER A 273 12.13 -13.74 -20.32
N ASP A 274 11.08 -14.24 -20.98
CA ASP A 274 10.82 -15.67 -21.11
C ASP A 274 12.03 -16.42 -21.68
N THR A 275 12.71 -15.84 -22.67
CA THR A 275 13.88 -16.44 -23.31
C THR A 275 15.04 -16.57 -22.34
N GLU A 276 15.34 -15.49 -21.59
CA GLU A 276 16.39 -15.50 -20.57
C GLU A 276 16.09 -16.52 -19.48
N ALA A 277 14.83 -16.61 -19.03
CA ALA A 277 14.43 -17.58 -18.01
C ALA A 277 14.70 -19.03 -18.45
N LEU A 278 14.45 -19.36 -19.71
CA LEU A 278 14.71 -20.70 -20.26
C LEU A 278 16.21 -21.00 -20.39
N GLU A 279 17.02 -20.01 -20.79
CA GLU A 279 18.48 -20.13 -20.88
C GLU A 279 19.10 -20.34 -19.50
N ILE A 280 18.73 -19.48 -18.54
CA ILE A 280 19.18 -19.55 -17.14
C ILE A 280 18.78 -20.89 -16.52
N ALA A 281 17.55 -21.37 -16.76
CA ALA A 281 17.10 -22.66 -16.25
C ALA A 281 17.92 -23.84 -16.84
N GLY A 282 18.30 -23.76 -18.10
CA GLY A 282 19.16 -24.74 -18.76
C GLY A 282 20.55 -24.79 -18.13
N ASP A 283 21.09 -23.64 -17.75
CA ASP A 283 22.40 -23.55 -17.11
C ASP A 283 22.37 -24.04 -15.66
N ILE A 284 21.42 -23.58 -14.84
CA ILE A 284 21.32 -23.92 -13.41
C ILE A 284 20.99 -25.41 -13.22
N GLY A 285 19.99 -25.92 -13.95
CA GLY A 285 19.48 -27.27 -13.84
C GLY A 285 18.31 -27.41 -12.85
N PHE A 286 17.46 -28.40 -13.07
CA PHE A 286 16.26 -28.67 -12.25
C PHE A 286 16.54 -29.61 -11.06
N PRO A 287 15.74 -29.55 -9.98
CA PRO A 287 14.61 -28.63 -9.75
C PRO A 287 15.02 -27.19 -9.45
N LEU A 288 14.16 -26.23 -9.83
CA LEU A 288 14.34 -24.80 -9.62
C LEU A 288 13.20 -24.22 -8.78
N VAL A 289 13.49 -23.17 -8.02
CA VAL A 289 12.49 -22.33 -7.36
C VAL A 289 12.40 -21.01 -8.12
N ILE A 290 11.19 -20.65 -8.53
CA ILE A 290 10.93 -19.38 -9.20
C ILE A 290 10.43 -18.37 -8.16
N ARG A 291 11.07 -17.20 -8.08
CA ARG A 291 10.78 -16.17 -7.08
C ARG A 291 10.64 -14.79 -7.72
N PRO A 292 9.42 -14.21 -7.73
CA PRO A 292 9.24 -12.82 -8.12
C PRO A 292 9.88 -11.84 -7.12
N SER A 293 10.19 -10.62 -7.58
CA SER A 293 10.63 -9.49 -6.75
C SER A 293 9.43 -8.75 -6.13
N TYR A 294 9.66 -7.99 -5.03
CA TYR A 294 8.65 -7.13 -4.37
C TYR A 294 7.36 -7.85 -3.93
N VAL A 295 7.48 -9.13 -3.57
CA VAL A 295 6.39 -9.98 -3.06
C VAL A 295 6.75 -10.61 -1.72
N LEU A 296 5.74 -10.78 -0.87
CA LEU A 296 5.84 -11.43 0.43
C LEU A 296 4.86 -12.61 0.51
N GLY A 297 5.15 -13.59 1.39
CA GLY A 297 4.30 -14.76 1.61
C GLY A 297 4.28 -15.77 0.45
N GLY A 298 5.36 -15.87 -0.31
CA GLY A 298 5.48 -16.88 -1.38
C GLY A 298 4.55 -16.67 -2.58
N ARG A 299 3.97 -15.48 -2.73
CA ARG A 299 2.99 -15.21 -3.79
C ARG A 299 3.64 -15.42 -5.18
N ALA A 300 3.04 -16.31 -5.97
CA ALA A 300 3.53 -16.72 -7.28
C ALA A 300 4.94 -17.33 -7.27
N MET A 301 5.39 -17.87 -6.12
CA MET A 301 6.54 -18.77 -6.09
C MET A 301 6.11 -20.18 -6.49
N GLU A 302 6.93 -20.86 -7.29
CA GLU A 302 6.67 -22.25 -7.71
C GLU A 302 7.99 -23.03 -7.79
N ILE A 303 7.97 -24.28 -7.32
CA ILE A 303 9.05 -25.23 -7.57
C ILE A 303 8.77 -25.92 -8.91
N VAL A 304 9.62 -25.66 -9.90
CA VAL A 304 9.54 -26.31 -11.21
C VAL A 304 10.57 -27.43 -11.30
N ARG A 305 10.12 -28.60 -11.76
CA ARG A 305 10.94 -29.83 -11.83
C ARG A 305 11.44 -30.14 -13.23
N ASP A 306 10.91 -29.46 -14.24
CA ASP A 306 11.27 -29.64 -15.64
C ASP A 306 10.95 -28.39 -16.46
N MET A 307 11.42 -28.41 -17.71
CA MET A 307 11.28 -27.29 -18.64
C MET A 307 9.83 -27.01 -19.03
N ASP A 308 8.96 -28.02 -19.05
CA ASP A 308 7.55 -27.83 -19.39
C ASP A 308 6.76 -27.18 -18.25
N GLY A 309 7.12 -27.48 -17.00
CA GLY A 309 6.68 -26.78 -15.81
C GLY A 309 7.06 -25.30 -15.85
N LEU A 310 8.31 -24.98 -16.20
CA LEU A 310 8.77 -23.59 -16.36
C LEU A 310 7.97 -22.85 -17.45
N ARG A 311 7.78 -23.44 -18.63
CA ARG A 311 6.96 -22.85 -19.71
C ARG A 311 5.51 -22.64 -19.30
N ARG A 312 4.95 -23.52 -18.47
CA ARG A 312 3.59 -23.37 -17.92
C ARG A 312 3.53 -22.21 -16.93
N TYR A 313 4.51 -22.12 -16.02
CA TYR A 313 4.61 -21.00 -15.08
C TYR A 313 4.66 -19.67 -15.82
N ILE A 314 5.61 -19.50 -16.74
CA ILE A 314 5.80 -18.25 -17.50
C ILE A 314 4.50 -17.81 -18.19
N ARG A 315 3.81 -18.70 -18.90
CA ARG A 315 2.54 -18.38 -19.57
C ARG A 315 1.43 -17.90 -18.64
N ASN A 316 1.42 -18.40 -17.40
CA ASN A 316 0.35 -18.13 -16.44
C ASN A 316 0.70 -16.98 -15.47
N ALA A 317 1.99 -16.83 -15.12
CA ALA A 317 2.47 -16.00 -14.01
C ALA A 317 2.98 -14.63 -14.44
N VAL A 318 3.32 -14.41 -15.73
CA VAL A 318 3.73 -13.08 -16.26
C VAL A 318 2.62 -12.02 -16.09
N VAL A 319 1.38 -12.42 -15.82
CA VAL A 319 0.28 -11.50 -15.47
C VAL A 319 0.46 -10.88 -14.07
N VAL A 320 1.29 -11.46 -13.19
CA VAL A 320 1.39 -11.09 -11.77
C VAL A 320 2.61 -10.21 -11.45
N SER A 321 3.69 -10.26 -12.25
CA SER A 321 4.98 -9.62 -11.94
C SER A 321 5.24 -8.24 -12.57
N GLY A 322 4.39 -7.76 -13.49
CA GLY A 322 4.64 -6.47 -14.18
C GLY A 322 6.01 -6.43 -14.87
N ASP A 323 6.71 -5.30 -14.78
CA ASP A 323 8.06 -5.09 -15.35
C ASP A 323 9.19 -5.63 -14.43
N SER A 324 8.87 -6.27 -13.29
CA SER A 324 9.87 -6.72 -12.33
C SER A 324 10.55 -8.02 -12.76
N PRO A 325 11.87 -8.16 -12.58
CA PRO A 325 12.60 -9.37 -12.90
C PRO A 325 12.19 -10.55 -12.01
N VAL A 326 12.45 -11.77 -12.51
CA VAL A 326 12.18 -13.02 -11.82
C VAL A 326 13.49 -13.74 -11.52
N LEU A 327 13.68 -14.17 -10.27
CA LEU A 327 14.83 -14.97 -9.85
C LEU A 327 14.54 -16.46 -10.02
N LEU A 328 15.48 -17.19 -10.63
CA LEU A 328 15.49 -18.65 -10.70
C LEU A 328 16.62 -19.16 -9.80
N ASP A 329 16.25 -19.84 -8.72
CA ASP A 329 17.18 -20.45 -7.76
C ASP A 329 17.25 -21.97 -7.96
N SER A 330 18.44 -22.56 -7.80
CA SER A 330 18.55 -24.01 -7.62
C SER A 330 17.85 -24.44 -6.34
N TYR A 331 16.95 -25.42 -6.42
CA TYR A 331 16.26 -25.94 -5.23
C TYR A 331 17.21 -26.73 -4.32
N LEU A 332 17.22 -26.40 -3.03
CA LEU A 332 18.03 -27.07 -2.02
C LEU A 332 17.28 -28.23 -1.37
N SER A 333 17.38 -29.42 -1.94
CA SER A 333 16.70 -30.61 -1.39
C SER A 333 17.27 -31.04 -0.03
N GLY A 334 16.40 -31.37 0.93
CA GLY A 334 16.81 -31.87 2.25
C GLY A 334 17.47 -30.82 3.13
N ALA A 335 17.26 -29.53 2.85
CA ALA A 335 17.82 -28.44 3.63
C ALA A 335 16.90 -28.06 4.79
N THR A 336 17.48 -27.80 5.95
CA THR A 336 16.77 -27.17 7.08
C THR A 336 16.59 -25.69 6.81
N GLU A 337 15.38 -25.17 7.03
CA GLU A 337 15.08 -23.75 6.99
C GLU A 337 15.20 -23.13 8.39
N VAL A 338 15.79 -21.93 8.46
CA VAL A 338 16.02 -21.21 9.71
C VAL A 338 15.67 -19.74 9.51
N ASP A 339 14.83 -19.22 10.41
CA ASP A 339 14.55 -17.78 10.52
C ASP A 339 15.38 -17.15 11.64
N VAL A 340 15.86 -15.92 11.39
CA VAL A 340 16.63 -15.14 12.35
C VAL A 340 16.05 -13.74 12.44
N ASP A 341 15.47 -13.42 13.60
CA ASP A 341 15.00 -12.08 13.92
C ASP A 341 16.06 -11.32 14.70
N ALA A 342 16.41 -10.13 14.23
CA ALA A 342 17.43 -9.29 14.83
C ALA A 342 17.11 -7.80 14.72
N LEU A 343 17.70 -7.01 15.62
CA LEU A 343 17.65 -5.56 15.63
C LEU A 343 19.07 -5.01 15.51
N SER A 344 19.24 -3.89 14.82
CA SER A 344 20.52 -3.18 14.77
C SER A 344 20.33 -1.68 14.90
N ASP A 345 21.21 -1.04 15.67
CA ASP A 345 21.29 0.42 15.80
C ASP A 345 22.37 1.05 14.91
N GLY A 346 22.99 0.25 14.03
CA GLY A 346 24.11 0.64 13.16
C GLY A 346 25.50 0.38 13.76
N THR A 347 25.57 0.07 15.05
CA THR A 347 26.81 -0.30 15.76
C THR A 347 26.77 -1.75 16.22
N ASP A 348 25.72 -2.11 16.94
CA ASP A 348 25.52 -3.44 17.48
C ASP A 348 24.38 -4.16 16.75
N VAL A 349 24.41 -5.48 16.78
CA VAL A 349 23.33 -6.36 16.29
C VAL A 349 22.87 -7.23 17.45
N HIS A 350 21.61 -7.06 17.83
CA HIS A 350 20.95 -7.88 18.83
C HIS A 350 20.12 -8.96 18.16
N VAL A 351 20.54 -10.22 18.30
CA VAL A 351 19.77 -11.38 17.83
C VAL A 351 18.68 -11.68 18.84
N ALA A 352 17.43 -11.47 18.45
CA ALA A 352 16.26 -11.67 19.30
C ALA A 352 15.81 -13.15 19.31
N GLY A 353 15.93 -13.83 18.17
CA GLY A 353 15.51 -15.21 18.03
C GLY A 353 16.16 -15.91 16.85
N ILE A 354 16.41 -17.20 17.01
CA ILE A 354 16.79 -18.12 15.93
C ILE A 354 15.80 -19.28 16.00
N MET A 355 15.07 -19.50 14.91
CA MET A 355 13.97 -20.46 14.84
C MET A 355 14.26 -21.47 13.73
N GLU A 356 14.34 -22.74 14.09
CA GLU A 356 14.49 -23.84 13.14
C GLU A 356 13.11 -24.35 12.73
N HIS A 357 12.84 -24.40 11.43
CA HIS A 357 11.60 -24.96 10.89
C HIS A 357 11.58 -26.47 11.08
N ILE A 358 10.38 -27.03 11.27
CA ILE A 358 10.21 -28.49 11.33
C ILE A 358 10.25 -29.08 9.92
N GLU A 359 9.62 -28.38 8.97
CA GLU A 359 9.64 -28.68 7.55
C GLU A 359 11.00 -28.34 6.91
N GLU A 360 11.33 -29.04 5.83
CA GLU A 360 12.49 -28.70 5.00
C GLU A 360 12.21 -27.46 4.16
N ALA A 361 13.27 -26.78 3.71
CA ALA A 361 13.15 -25.64 2.81
C ALA A 361 12.48 -26.05 1.48
N GLY A 362 11.35 -25.43 1.13
CA GLY A 362 10.66 -25.68 -0.15
C GLY A 362 9.15 -25.54 -0.16
#